data_AF-A0A951ZL81-F1
#
_entry.id   AF-A0A951ZL81-F1
#
_cell.length_a   1.000
_cell.length_b   1.000
_cell.length_c   1.000
_cell.angle_alpha   90.00
_cell.angle_beta   90.00
_cell.angle_gamma   90.00
#
_symmetry.space_group_name_H-M   'P 1'
#
loop_
_entity.id
_entity.type
_entity.pdbx_description
1 polymer ?
#
loop_
_entity_poly.entity_id
_entity_poly.type
_entity_poly.pdbx_seq_one_letter_code
_entity_poly.pdbx_strand_id
1 'polypeptide(L)'
;MNYTFAGKTKMLTIALMGIGLAAIIYGFVMTPERIWANLLLNGFFYLAIALSATFFIAVNYVSEAGWHAGFKRIPEAMSAYLPYGAIVILALVITGMLGVHDIWHWMDSHFQQTDSVYLNSGKKVYLTNTFFLVRTIAYLLGWIFLAIQFRRISLKEDDLKGTAMQKKGVMFGAMFLVFFAVTSSMSAWDWLMSIDVHWYSTLFGWYIFSGLFVSGLIMIMLILLYLKGKDLMDWVNENHIHDLAKLVFAFSIFWMYLWFSQ
;
A
#
# COMPACT_ATOMS: atom_id res chain seq x y z
N MET A 1 -13.97 18.60 12.14
CA MET A 1 -14.93 17.47 12.11
C MET A 1 -14.71 16.64 13.36
N ASN A 2 -15.68 16.59 14.28
CA ASN A 2 -15.64 15.66 15.41
C ASN A 2 -16.34 14.36 14.99
N TYR A 3 -15.60 13.46 14.33
CA TYR A 3 -16.12 12.14 14.02
C TYR A 3 -16.20 11.31 15.29
N THR A 4 -17.41 11.02 15.76
CA THR A 4 -17.64 10.09 16.87
C THR A 4 -17.77 8.69 16.31
N PHE A 5 -16.82 7.81 16.66
CA PHE A 5 -16.86 6.43 16.24
C PHE A 5 -18.03 5.72 16.93
N ALA A 6 -19.12 5.51 16.20
CA ALA A 6 -20.34 4.90 16.75
C ALA A 6 -20.01 3.55 17.41
N GLY A 7 -20.54 3.32 18.62
CA GLY A 7 -20.25 2.11 19.40
C GLY A 7 -20.56 0.80 18.64
N LYS A 8 -21.60 0.82 17.80
CA LYS A 8 -21.95 -0.31 16.92
C LYS A 8 -20.86 -0.61 15.87
N THR A 9 -20.32 0.43 15.21
CA THR A 9 -19.24 0.27 14.23
C THR A 9 -17.97 -0.25 14.90
N LYS A 10 -17.63 0.29 16.09
CA LYS A 10 -16.50 -0.19 16.89
C LYS A 10 -16.60 -1.68 17.22
N MET A 11 -17.76 -2.07 17.73
CA MET A 11 -18.03 -3.46 18.10
C MET A 11 -17.97 -4.38 16.88
N LEU A 12 -18.56 -3.97 15.76
CA LEU A 12 -18.51 -4.73 14.51
C LEU A 12 -17.07 -4.93 14.02
N THR A 13 -16.25 -3.87 13.99
CA THR A 13 -14.85 -3.99 13.55
C THR A 13 -14.02 -4.87 14.47
N ILE A 14 -14.24 -4.78 15.79
CA ILE A 14 -13.55 -5.66 16.76
C ILE A 14 -13.98 -7.11 16.58
N ALA A 15 -15.28 -7.37 16.39
CA ALA A 15 -15.79 -8.72 16.13
C ALA A 15 -15.19 -9.31 14.84
N LEU A 16 -15.14 -8.53 13.75
CA LEU A 16 -14.52 -8.95 12.50
C LEU A 16 -13.02 -9.24 12.65
N MET A 17 -12.28 -8.42 13.40
CA MET A 17 -10.87 -8.69 13.71
C MET A 17 -10.70 -9.98 14.52
N GLY A 18 -11.58 -10.24 15.49
CA GLY A 18 -11.58 -11.48 16.27
C GLY A 18 -11.86 -12.72 15.44
N ILE A 19 -12.86 -12.66 14.55
CA ILE A 19 -13.18 -13.74 13.60
C ILE A 19 -12.00 -13.98 12.65
N GLY A 20 -11.40 -12.90 12.13
CA GLY A 20 -10.22 -12.99 11.27
C GLY A 20 -9.03 -13.66 11.96
N LEU A 21 -8.74 -13.28 13.21
CA LEU A 21 -7.68 -13.90 14.00
C LEU A 21 -7.96 -15.38 14.27
N ALA A 22 -9.18 -15.74 14.64
CA ALA A 22 -9.57 -17.13 14.84
C ALA A 22 -9.43 -17.96 13.56
N ALA A 23 -9.82 -17.41 12.40
CA ALA A 23 -9.66 -18.05 11.10
C ALA A 23 -8.18 -18.26 10.72
N ILE A 24 -7.30 -17.29 11.02
CA ILE A 24 -5.86 -17.41 10.80
C ILE A 24 -5.27 -18.52 11.69
N ILE A 25 -5.61 -18.54 12.98
CA ILE A 25 -5.13 -19.58 13.92
C ILE A 25 -5.60 -20.96 13.46
N TYR A 26 -6.88 -21.11 13.13
CA TYR A 26 -7.43 -22.35 12.61
C TYR A 26 -6.74 -22.79 11.32
N GLY A 27 -6.49 -21.84 10.42
CA GLY A 27 -5.80 -22.08 9.16
C GLY A 27 -4.37 -22.58 9.34
N PHE A 28 -3.64 -22.07 10.33
CA PHE A 28 -2.29 -22.55 10.65
C PHE A 28 -2.28 -23.98 11.19
N VAL A 29 -3.36 -24.44 11.81
CA VAL A 29 -3.47 -25.82 12.28
C VAL A 29 -3.79 -26.77 11.12
N MET A 30 -4.63 -26.34 10.18
CA MET A 30 -5.13 -27.21 9.11
C MET A 30 -4.29 -27.18 7.84
N THR A 31 -3.92 -25.99 7.36
CA THR A 31 -3.23 -25.78 6.07
C THR A 31 -2.24 -24.62 6.15
N PRO A 32 -1.08 -24.79 6.81
CA PRO A 32 -0.11 -23.71 7.04
C PRO A 32 0.35 -23.02 5.76
N GLU A 33 0.69 -23.78 4.71
CA GLU A 33 1.20 -23.26 3.42
C GLU A 33 0.24 -22.26 2.78
N ARG A 34 -1.06 -22.58 2.79
CA ARG A 34 -2.09 -21.70 2.23
C ARG A 34 -2.24 -20.42 3.04
N ILE A 35 -2.05 -20.47 4.36
CA ILE A 35 -2.14 -19.28 5.19
C ILE A 35 -0.97 -18.34 4.93
N TRP A 36 0.25 -18.86 4.78
CA TRP A 36 1.41 -18.05 4.41
C TRP A 36 1.21 -17.28 3.10
N ALA A 37 0.73 -17.95 2.05
CA ALA A 37 0.38 -17.30 0.78
C ALA A 37 -0.76 -16.26 0.94
N ASN A 38 -1.80 -16.58 1.71
CA ASN A 38 -2.90 -15.65 1.96
C ASN A 38 -2.47 -14.44 2.79
N LEU A 39 -1.53 -14.59 3.72
CA LEU A 39 -0.97 -13.48 4.50
C LEU A 39 -0.17 -12.54 3.60
N LEU A 40 0.59 -13.06 2.64
CA LEU A 40 1.26 -12.22 1.64
C LEU A 40 0.24 -11.49 0.78
N LEU A 41 -0.75 -12.20 0.23
CA LEU A 41 -1.77 -11.62 -0.64
C LEU A 41 -2.55 -10.48 0.06
N ASN A 42 -3.11 -10.77 1.24
CA ASN A 42 -3.92 -9.79 1.97
C ASN A 42 -3.05 -8.70 2.60
N GLY A 43 -1.88 -9.06 3.15
CA GLY A 43 -0.92 -8.12 3.72
C GLY A 43 -0.47 -7.09 2.69
N PHE A 44 -0.11 -7.55 1.49
CA PHE A 44 0.23 -6.67 0.38
C PHE A 44 -0.98 -5.85 -0.08
N PHE A 45 -2.15 -6.46 -0.25
CA PHE A 45 -3.35 -5.76 -0.72
C PHE A 45 -3.73 -4.57 0.16
N TYR A 46 -3.83 -4.76 1.48
CA TYR A 46 -4.19 -3.68 2.39
C TYR A 46 -3.06 -2.65 2.57
N LEU A 47 -1.79 -3.09 2.54
CA LEU A 47 -0.65 -2.17 2.51
C LEU A 47 -0.70 -1.28 1.25
N ALA A 48 -1.00 -1.87 0.10
CA ALA A 48 -1.05 -1.20 -1.19
C ALA A 48 -2.20 -0.16 -1.24
N ILE A 49 -3.37 -0.46 -0.68
CA ILE A 49 -4.46 0.52 -0.52
C ILE A 49 -4.01 1.72 0.33
N ALA A 50 -3.33 1.47 1.46
CA ALA A 50 -2.82 2.53 2.32
C ALA A 50 -1.72 3.37 1.65
N LEU A 51 -0.85 2.71 0.87
CA LEU A 51 0.19 3.38 0.11
C LEU A 51 -0.38 4.23 -1.03
N SER A 52 -1.41 3.74 -1.71
CA SER A 52 -2.15 4.48 -2.74
C SER A 52 -2.78 5.75 -2.17
N ALA A 53 -3.28 5.72 -0.94
CA ALA A 53 -3.82 6.91 -0.29
C ALA A 53 -2.73 7.98 -0.08
N THR A 54 -1.52 7.56 0.33
CA THR A 54 -0.37 8.47 0.47
C THR A 54 0.05 9.04 -0.88
N PHE A 55 0.06 8.23 -1.93
CA PHE A 55 0.32 8.67 -3.29
C PHE A 55 -0.73 9.68 -3.77
N PHE A 56 -2.01 9.42 -3.53
CA PHE A 56 -3.09 10.37 -3.84
C PHE A 56 -2.89 11.73 -3.15
N ILE A 57 -2.52 11.73 -1.86
CA ILE A 57 -2.20 12.96 -1.12
C ILE A 57 -1.02 13.69 -1.77
N ALA A 58 0.07 12.98 -2.06
CA ALA A 58 1.28 13.57 -2.63
C ALA A 58 1.03 14.22 -4.00
N VAL A 59 0.30 13.54 -4.90
CA VAL A 59 -0.07 14.07 -6.21
C VAL A 59 -0.88 15.35 -6.07
N ASN A 60 -1.86 15.38 -5.16
CA ASN A 60 -2.70 16.55 -4.98
C ASN A 60 -1.96 17.73 -4.33
N TYR A 61 -1.01 17.49 -3.42
CA TYR A 61 -0.13 18.55 -2.93
C TYR A 61 0.72 19.13 -4.06
N VAL A 62 1.40 18.29 -4.84
CA VAL A 62 2.32 18.74 -5.90
C VAL A 62 1.60 19.42 -7.06
N SER A 63 0.39 18.99 -7.38
CA SER A 63 -0.46 19.64 -8.39
C SER A 63 -1.21 20.87 -7.86
N GLU A 64 -1.05 21.21 -6.58
CA GLU A 64 -1.75 22.30 -5.89
C GLU A 64 -3.28 22.23 -6.08
N ALA A 65 -3.81 21.01 -6.16
CA ALA A 65 -5.20 20.76 -6.49
C ALA A 65 -6.12 21.06 -5.30
N GLY A 66 -7.11 21.94 -5.49
CA GLY A 66 -8.06 22.33 -4.41
C GLY A 66 -9.26 21.39 -4.23
N TRP A 67 -9.62 20.59 -5.24
CA TRP A 67 -10.86 19.81 -5.25
C TRP A 67 -10.90 18.73 -4.17
N HIS A 68 -9.76 18.09 -3.86
CA HIS A 68 -9.70 17.04 -2.85
C HIS A 68 -9.73 17.57 -1.39
N ALA A 69 -9.64 18.88 -1.18
CA ALA A 69 -9.54 19.49 0.15
C ALA A 69 -10.73 19.12 1.06
N GLY A 70 -11.93 18.99 0.47
CA GLY A 70 -13.13 18.58 1.21
C GLY A 70 -13.04 17.17 1.81
N PHE A 71 -12.25 16.27 1.23
CA PHE A 71 -12.17 14.89 1.73
C PHE A 71 -10.73 14.44 2.01
N LYS A 72 -9.75 15.36 2.06
CA LYS A 72 -8.32 15.06 2.31
C LYS A 72 -8.07 14.22 3.58
N ARG A 73 -8.95 14.32 4.58
CA ARG A 73 -8.86 13.55 5.83
C ARG A 73 -9.10 12.04 5.63
N ILE A 74 -9.82 11.63 4.58
CA ILE A 74 -10.06 10.21 4.26
C ILE A 74 -8.76 9.51 3.86
N PRO A 75 -8.04 9.92 2.79
CA PRO A 75 -6.79 9.27 2.44
C PRO A 75 -5.74 9.42 3.56
N GLU A 76 -5.72 10.51 4.34
CA GLU A 76 -4.81 10.62 5.49
C GLU A 76 -5.07 9.58 6.58
N ALA A 77 -6.34 9.20 6.79
CA ALA A 77 -6.72 8.13 7.70
C ALA A 77 -6.38 6.74 7.13
N MET A 78 -6.54 6.54 5.82
CA MET A 78 -6.14 5.30 5.14
C MET A 78 -4.62 5.09 5.22
N SER A 79 -3.82 6.13 4.99
CA SER A 79 -2.35 6.08 5.11
C SER A 79 -1.88 5.69 6.51
N ALA A 80 -2.69 5.90 7.56
CA ALA A 80 -2.36 5.49 8.91
C ALA A 80 -2.34 3.96 9.10
N TYR A 81 -2.83 3.18 8.12
CA TYR A 81 -2.73 1.71 8.13
C TYR A 81 -1.33 1.20 7.72
N LEU A 82 -0.50 2.03 7.07
CA LEU A 82 0.83 1.62 6.58
C LEU A 82 1.71 0.88 7.60
N PRO A 83 1.82 1.31 8.88
CA PRO A 83 2.63 0.59 9.87
C PRO A 83 2.14 -0.84 10.14
N TYR A 84 0.83 -1.08 10.12
CA TYR A 84 0.27 -2.39 10.38
C TYR A 84 0.50 -3.34 9.19
N GLY A 85 0.31 -2.86 7.96
CA GLY A 85 0.67 -3.62 6.76
C GLY A 85 2.18 -3.90 6.69
N ALA A 86 3.01 -2.94 7.11
CA ALA A 86 4.46 -3.09 7.15
C ALA A 86 4.90 -4.18 8.13
N ILE A 87 4.25 -4.30 9.29
CA ILE A 87 4.51 -5.39 10.24
C ILE A 87 4.21 -6.75 9.62
N VAL A 88 3.11 -6.88 8.86
CA VAL A 88 2.76 -8.14 8.20
C VAL A 88 3.80 -8.54 7.16
N ILE A 89 4.18 -7.61 6.27
CA ILE A 89 5.22 -7.87 5.26
C ILE A 89 6.56 -8.19 5.92
N LEU A 90 6.98 -7.41 6.91
CA LEU A 90 8.25 -7.63 7.59
C LEU A 90 8.28 -8.97 8.34
N ALA A 91 7.16 -9.36 8.97
CA ALA A 91 7.03 -10.66 9.61
C ALA A 91 7.21 -11.79 8.60
N LEU A 92 6.55 -11.72 7.43
CA LEU A 92 6.69 -12.71 6.36
C LEU A 92 8.13 -12.80 5.84
N VAL A 93 8.80 -11.67 5.64
CA VAL A 93 10.20 -11.66 5.19
C VAL A 93 11.11 -12.34 6.22
N ILE A 94 10.94 -12.04 7.52
CA ILE A 94 11.73 -12.64 8.59
C ILE A 94 11.43 -14.14 8.71
N THR A 95 10.17 -14.55 8.69
CA THR A 95 9.79 -15.97 8.79
C THR A 95 10.25 -16.78 7.58
N GLY A 96 10.27 -16.18 6.39
CA GLY A 96 10.86 -16.78 5.19
C GLY A 96 12.36 -17.01 5.33
N MET A 97 13.10 -16.02 5.87
CA MET A 97 14.54 -16.16 6.11
C MET A 97 14.90 -17.20 7.17
N LEU A 98 13.99 -17.45 8.11
CA LEU A 98 14.12 -18.48 9.13
C LEU A 98 13.72 -19.88 8.64
N GLY A 99 13.26 -20.01 7.38
CA GLY A 99 12.81 -21.29 6.82
C GLY A 99 11.50 -21.80 7.41
N VAL A 100 10.65 -20.91 7.95
CA VAL A 100 9.34 -21.29 8.51
C VAL A 100 8.31 -21.54 7.39
N HIS A 101 8.54 -20.96 6.21
CA HIS A 101 7.71 -21.14 5.03
C HIS A 101 8.51 -20.95 3.75
N ASP A 102 8.01 -21.52 2.65
CA ASP A 102 8.72 -21.55 1.36
C ASP A 102 8.06 -20.67 0.29
N ILE A 103 7.45 -19.53 0.67
CA ILE A 103 6.86 -18.58 -0.30
C ILE A 103 7.90 -18.15 -1.35
N TRP A 104 9.11 -17.82 -0.91
CA TRP A 104 10.22 -17.45 -1.78
C TRP A 104 11.18 -18.63 -1.89
N HIS A 105 11.04 -19.44 -2.92
CA HIS A 105 11.86 -20.64 -3.10
C HIS A 105 13.36 -20.37 -3.14
N TRP A 106 13.78 -19.17 -3.54
CA TRP A 106 15.19 -18.77 -3.55
C TRP A 106 15.80 -18.54 -2.16
N MET A 107 14.99 -18.45 -1.11
CA MET A 107 15.50 -18.35 0.27
C MET A 107 16.01 -19.71 0.78
N ASP A 108 15.66 -20.82 0.13
CA ASP A 108 16.15 -22.15 0.48
C ASP A 108 17.64 -22.34 0.11
N SER A 109 18.38 -22.95 1.03
CA SER A 109 19.82 -23.17 0.91
C SER A 109 20.20 -24.17 -0.19
N HIS A 110 19.34 -25.16 -0.47
CA HIS A 110 19.57 -26.12 -1.54
C HIS A 110 19.30 -25.47 -2.89
N PHE A 111 18.23 -24.69 -3.02
CA PHE A 111 17.92 -23.92 -4.22
C PHE A 111 19.08 -22.99 -4.63
N GLN A 112 19.66 -22.26 -3.67
CA GLN A 112 20.77 -21.33 -3.94
C GLN A 112 22.04 -21.99 -4.48
N GLN A 113 22.20 -23.31 -4.31
CA GLN A 113 23.36 -24.07 -4.76
C GLN A 113 23.12 -24.83 -6.07
N THR A 114 21.87 -25.14 -6.38
CA THR A 114 21.50 -26.00 -7.51
C THR A 114 20.92 -25.26 -8.70
N ASP A 115 20.24 -24.12 -8.48
CA ASP A 115 19.57 -23.42 -9.57
C ASP A 115 20.53 -22.57 -10.42
N SER A 116 20.65 -22.94 -11.69
CA SER A 116 21.58 -22.30 -12.63
C SER A 116 21.16 -20.87 -13.01
N VAL A 117 19.86 -20.55 -12.98
CA VAL A 117 19.35 -19.21 -13.31
C VAL A 117 19.65 -18.23 -12.17
N TYR A 118 19.39 -18.63 -10.93
CA TYR A 118 19.74 -17.85 -9.76
C TYR A 118 21.25 -17.55 -9.69
N LEU A 119 22.09 -18.56 -9.96
CA LEU A 119 23.55 -18.45 -9.90
C LEU A 119 24.14 -17.61 -11.04
N ASN A 120 23.68 -17.78 -12.28
CA ASN A 120 24.35 -17.23 -13.46
C ASN A 120 23.75 -15.90 -13.96
N SER A 121 22.53 -15.54 -13.57
CA SER A 121 21.84 -14.35 -14.11
C SER A 121 22.05 -13.07 -13.28
N GLY A 122 23.07 -13.01 -12.41
CA GLY A 122 23.29 -11.87 -11.51
C GLY A 122 22.23 -11.69 -10.40
N LYS A 123 21.15 -12.48 -10.45
CA LYS A 123 20.04 -12.47 -9.49
C LYS A 123 20.49 -12.76 -8.06
N LYS A 124 21.52 -13.60 -7.89
CA LYS A 124 22.18 -13.84 -6.59
C LYS A 124 22.55 -12.56 -5.84
N VAL A 125 23.05 -11.53 -6.53
CA VAL A 125 23.45 -10.26 -5.90
C VAL A 125 22.22 -9.52 -5.39
N TYR A 126 21.11 -9.54 -6.14
CA TYR A 126 19.89 -8.83 -5.81
C TYR A 126 19.03 -9.57 -4.76
N LEU A 127 18.89 -10.89 -4.90
CA LEU A 127 18.09 -11.79 -4.07
C LEU A 127 18.96 -12.49 -3.01
N THR A 128 19.71 -11.71 -2.24
CA THR A 128 20.37 -12.19 -1.02
C THR A 128 19.50 -11.82 0.19
N ASN A 129 19.36 -12.70 1.18
CA ASN A 129 18.54 -12.48 2.37
C ASN A 129 18.78 -11.11 3.02
N THR A 130 20.04 -10.77 3.30
CA THR A 130 20.40 -9.47 3.91
C THR A 130 19.99 -8.29 3.06
N PHE A 131 20.26 -8.32 1.75
CA PHE A 131 19.97 -7.20 0.86
C PHE A 131 18.46 -7.02 0.67
N PHE A 132 17.72 -8.12 0.55
CA PHE A 132 16.26 -8.14 0.50
C PHE A 132 15.61 -7.55 1.76
N LEU A 133 16.12 -7.92 2.95
CA LEU A 133 15.64 -7.37 4.22
C LEU A 133 15.88 -5.86 4.32
N VAL A 134 17.10 -5.42 4.01
CA VAL A 134 17.48 -3.99 4.06
C VAL A 134 16.61 -3.17 3.13
N ARG A 135 16.38 -3.64 1.89
CA ARG A 135 15.50 -2.97 0.92
C ARG A 135 14.05 -2.90 1.43
N THR A 136 13.52 -4.03 1.90
CA THR A 136 12.16 -4.10 2.47
C THR A 136 11.99 -3.08 3.61
N ILE A 137 12.93 -3.04 4.56
CA ILE A 137 12.91 -2.07 5.67
C ILE A 137 12.99 -0.64 5.13
N ALA A 138 13.87 -0.36 4.17
CA ALA A 138 14.02 0.97 3.58
C ALA A 138 12.73 1.45 2.91
N TYR A 139 12.04 0.59 2.15
CA TYR A 139 10.76 0.91 1.51
C TYR A 139 9.70 1.25 2.55
N LEU A 140 9.50 0.36 3.52
CA LEU A 140 8.46 0.49 4.54
C LEU A 140 8.70 1.72 5.42
N LEU A 141 9.92 1.93 5.92
CA LEU A 141 10.26 3.09 6.74
C LEU A 141 10.12 4.39 5.95
N GLY A 142 10.56 4.43 4.69
CA GLY A 142 10.43 5.61 3.85
C GLY A 142 8.97 6.00 3.62
N TRP A 143 8.12 5.03 3.27
CA TRP A 143 6.69 5.28 3.07
C TRP A 143 5.97 5.70 4.35
N ILE A 144 6.23 5.02 5.48
CA ILE A 144 5.65 5.36 6.78
C ILE A 144 6.08 6.76 7.21
N PHE A 145 7.38 7.06 7.11
CA PHE A 145 7.92 8.36 7.48
C PHE A 145 7.23 9.49 6.71
N LEU A 146 7.14 9.38 5.39
CA LEU A 146 6.53 10.39 4.53
C LEU A 146 5.02 10.51 4.77
N ALA A 147 4.31 9.39 4.96
CA ALA A 147 2.90 9.40 5.33
C ALA A 147 2.65 10.13 6.66
N ILE A 148 3.50 9.90 7.67
CA ILE A 148 3.45 10.61 8.95
C ILE A 148 3.73 12.12 8.75
N GLN A 149 4.67 12.49 7.88
CA GLN A 149 4.94 13.90 7.58
C GLN A 149 3.73 14.60 6.96
N PHE A 150 3.05 13.98 5.98
CA PHE A 150 1.82 14.55 5.41
C PHE A 150 0.76 14.81 6.47
N ARG A 151 0.51 13.84 7.36
CA ARG A 151 -0.44 14.02 8.46
C ARG A 151 -0.03 15.15 9.40
N ARG A 152 1.26 15.22 9.77
CA ARG A 152 1.79 16.29 10.65
C ARG A 152 1.66 17.68 10.02
N ILE A 153 1.94 17.80 8.72
CA ILE A 153 1.80 19.06 7.97
C ILE A 153 0.34 19.47 7.91
N SER A 154 -0.54 18.54 7.53
CA SER A 154 -1.97 18.80 7.39
C SER A 154 -2.67 19.14 8.71
N LEU A 155 -2.18 18.65 9.86
CA LEU A 155 -2.68 19.07 11.18
C LEU A 155 -2.16 20.47 11.55
N LYS A 156 -0.90 20.77 11.26
CA LYS A 156 -0.32 22.11 11.51
C LYS A 156 -0.93 23.19 10.61
N GLU A 157 -1.44 22.83 9.44
CA GLU A 157 -2.21 23.73 8.56
C GLU A 157 -3.51 24.20 9.18
N ASP A 158 -4.14 23.40 10.05
CA ASP A 158 -5.37 23.80 10.72
C ASP A 158 -5.10 24.85 11.80
N ASP A 159 -3.93 24.79 12.45
CA ASP A 159 -3.52 25.71 13.53
C ASP A 159 -2.87 27.00 13.00
N LEU A 160 -2.06 26.90 11.95
CA LEU A 160 -1.27 28.00 11.41
C LEU A 160 -1.91 28.57 10.15
N LYS A 161 -2.29 29.85 10.19
CA LYS A 161 -2.74 30.58 9.01
C LYS A 161 -1.56 30.92 8.10
N GLY A 162 -1.64 30.58 6.81
CA GLY A 162 -0.66 30.96 5.79
C GLY A 162 -0.25 29.81 4.86
N THR A 163 0.66 30.09 3.92
CA THR A 163 1.07 29.14 2.87
C THR A 163 2.32 28.32 3.21
N ALA A 164 2.92 28.53 4.38
CA ALA A 164 4.21 27.93 4.73
C ALA A 164 4.13 26.40 4.84
N MET A 165 3.05 25.88 5.43
CA MET A 165 2.83 24.43 5.55
C MET A 165 2.46 23.81 4.21
N GLN A 166 1.66 24.49 3.38
CA GLN A 166 1.38 24.06 2.00
C GLN A 166 2.66 23.86 1.21
N LYS A 167 3.59 24.83 1.24
CA LYS A 167 4.90 24.71 0.58
C LYS A 167 5.72 23.52 1.08
N LYS A 168 5.66 23.22 2.38
CA LYS A 168 6.27 22.00 2.93
C LYS A 168 5.56 20.75 2.41
N GLY A 169 4.23 20.76 2.32
CA GLY A 169 3.43 19.69 1.72
C GLY A 169 3.85 19.39 0.29
N VAL A 170 4.05 20.42 -0.55
CA VAL A 170 4.57 20.28 -1.92
C VAL A 170 5.96 19.64 -1.93
N MET A 171 6.88 20.12 -1.08
CA MET A 171 8.25 19.58 -0.99
C MET A 171 8.25 18.09 -0.59
N PHE A 172 7.50 17.72 0.46
CA PHE A 172 7.36 16.32 0.86
C PHE A 172 6.59 15.48 -0.17
N GLY A 173 5.63 16.08 -0.87
CA GLY A 173 4.95 15.53 -2.03
C GLY A 173 5.94 15.10 -3.11
N ALA A 174 6.78 16.03 -3.56
CA ALA A 174 7.79 15.76 -4.58
C ALA A 174 8.80 14.68 -4.14
N MET A 175 9.30 14.75 -2.90
CA MET A 175 10.18 13.71 -2.34
C MET A 175 9.50 12.34 -2.32
N PHE A 176 8.23 12.27 -1.90
CA PHE A 176 7.46 11.03 -1.91
C PHE A 176 7.28 10.50 -3.30
N LEU A 177 6.89 11.31 -4.28
CA LEU A 177 6.65 10.85 -5.65
C LEU A 177 7.90 10.25 -6.29
N VAL A 178 9.08 10.88 -6.11
CA VAL A 178 10.35 10.34 -6.62
C VAL A 178 10.72 9.04 -5.90
N PHE A 179 10.63 9.02 -4.57
CA PHE A 179 10.93 7.82 -3.79
C PHE A 179 9.97 6.67 -4.14
N PHE A 180 8.68 6.96 -4.26
CA PHE A 180 7.63 6.01 -4.59
C PHE A 180 7.75 5.47 -6.02
N ALA A 181 8.12 6.30 -7.00
CA ALA A 181 8.29 5.85 -8.40
C ALA A 181 9.30 4.69 -8.51
N VAL A 182 10.39 4.77 -7.74
CA VAL A 182 11.42 3.71 -7.70
C VAL A 182 10.97 2.55 -6.81
N THR A 183 10.57 2.86 -5.58
CA THR A 183 10.32 1.82 -4.55
C THR A 183 9.06 1.01 -4.79
N SER A 184 8.02 1.57 -5.43
CA SER A 184 6.82 0.80 -5.79
C SER A 184 7.16 -0.35 -6.74
N SER A 185 7.91 -0.06 -7.81
CA SER A 185 8.35 -1.08 -8.77
C SER A 185 9.30 -2.08 -8.13
N MET A 186 10.30 -1.62 -7.38
CA MET A 186 11.23 -2.53 -6.71
C MET A 186 10.53 -3.44 -5.68
N SER A 187 9.56 -2.91 -4.93
CA SER A 187 8.78 -3.72 -3.98
C SER A 187 7.92 -4.78 -4.67
N ALA A 188 7.41 -4.50 -5.87
CA ALA A 188 6.72 -5.49 -6.68
C ALA A 188 7.68 -6.60 -7.17
N TRP A 189 8.90 -6.23 -7.57
CA TRP A 189 9.92 -7.22 -7.92
C TRP A 189 10.31 -8.09 -6.73
N ASP A 190 10.53 -7.46 -5.59
CA ASP A 190 10.94 -8.13 -4.36
C ASP A 190 9.83 -9.03 -3.82
N TRP A 191 8.64 -8.53 -3.58
CA TRP A 191 7.64 -9.29 -2.83
C TRP A 191 6.79 -10.21 -3.68
N LEU A 192 6.59 -9.90 -4.97
CA LEU A 192 5.67 -10.63 -5.84
C LEU A 192 6.40 -11.34 -6.98
N MET A 193 7.23 -10.65 -7.75
CA MET A 193 7.93 -11.27 -8.89
C MET A 193 8.91 -12.34 -8.41
N SER A 194 9.65 -12.08 -7.33
CA SER A 194 10.67 -13.01 -6.83
C SER A 194 10.12 -14.32 -6.26
N ILE A 195 8.80 -14.49 -6.17
CA ILE A 195 8.19 -15.80 -5.87
C ILE A 195 8.64 -16.83 -6.91
N ASP A 196 8.75 -16.41 -8.18
CA ASP A 196 9.32 -17.20 -9.28
C ASP A 196 10.57 -16.50 -9.83
N VAL A 197 11.74 -17.04 -9.51
CA VAL A 197 13.01 -16.48 -9.97
C VAL A 197 13.32 -16.78 -11.43
N HIS A 198 12.62 -17.70 -12.09
CA HIS A 198 12.83 -18.01 -13.50
C HIS A 198 12.11 -17.01 -14.39
N TRP A 199 11.03 -16.41 -13.89
CA TRP A 199 10.26 -15.41 -14.60
C TRP A 199 10.77 -13.97 -14.39
N TYR A 200 10.59 -13.11 -15.39
CA TYR A 200 10.85 -11.66 -15.28
C TYR A 200 9.98 -10.88 -16.27
N SER A 201 9.62 -9.65 -15.90
CA SER A 201 8.88 -8.73 -16.78
C SER A 201 9.17 -7.27 -16.41
N THR A 202 9.48 -6.45 -17.40
CA THR A 202 9.76 -5.03 -17.21
C THR A 202 8.50 -4.23 -16.84
N LEU A 203 7.35 -4.62 -17.38
CA LEU A 203 6.08 -3.91 -17.17
C LEU A 203 5.42 -4.23 -15.81
N PHE A 204 5.84 -5.32 -15.16
CA PHE A 204 5.19 -5.81 -13.95
C PHE A 204 5.07 -4.78 -12.83
N GLY A 205 6.10 -3.96 -12.60
CA GLY A 205 6.06 -2.91 -11.57
C GLY A 205 4.95 -1.89 -11.83
N TRP A 206 4.75 -1.52 -13.09
CA TRP A 206 3.70 -0.58 -13.52
C TRP A 206 2.32 -1.22 -13.46
N TYR A 207 2.22 -2.50 -13.82
CA TYR A 207 1.00 -3.28 -13.70
C TYR A 207 0.53 -3.32 -12.24
N ILE A 208 1.42 -3.69 -11.31
CA ILE A 208 1.13 -3.68 -9.87
C ILE A 208 0.80 -2.26 -9.39
N PHE A 209 1.51 -1.24 -9.89
CA PHE A 209 1.22 0.16 -9.59
C PHE A 209 -0.24 0.55 -9.94
N SER A 210 -0.68 0.22 -11.16
CA SER A 210 -2.04 0.55 -11.59
C SER A 210 -3.09 -0.14 -10.72
N GLY A 211 -2.83 -1.38 -10.29
CA GLY A 211 -3.70 -2.15 -9.42
C GLY A 211 -3.86 -1.52 -8.03
N LEU A 212 -2.76 -1.11 -7.38
CA LEU A 212 -2.89 -0.43 -6.08
C LEU A 212 -3.64 0.89 -6.21
N PHE A 213 -3.38 1.65 -7.28
CA PHE A 213 -3.91 2.99 -7.38
C PHE A 213 -5.42 2.99 -7.61
N VAL A 214 -5.91 2.12 -8.51
CA VAL A 214 -7.36 1.92 -8.70
C VAL A 214 -8.01 1.46 -7.41
N SER A 215 -7.43 0.47 -6.73
CA SER A 215 -7.98 -0.07 -5.48
C SER A 215 -8.06 0.99 -4.37
N GLY A 216 -7.03 1.83 -4.25
CA GLY A 216 -7.02 2.94 -3.31
C GLY A 216 -8.04 4.02 -3.64
N LEU A 217 -8.19 4.40 -4.92
CA LEU A 217 -9.23 5.36 -5.36
C LEU A 217 -10.65 4.85 -5.06
N ILE A 218 -10.91 3.56 -5.33
CA ILE A 218 -12.18 2.92 -4.99
C ILE A 218 -12.41 2.96 -3.48
N MET A 219 -11.39 2.65 -2.67
CA MET A 219 -11.53 2.69 -1.22
C MET A 219 -11.80 4.11 -0.70
N ILE A 220 -11.14 5.14 -1.25
CA ILE A 220 -11.45 6.55 -0.95
C ILE A 220 -12.91 6.85 -1.28
N MET A 221 -13.38 6.44 -2.46
CA MET A 221 -14.75 6.65 -2.91
C MET A 221 -15.78 5.98 -2.00
N LEU A 222 -15.56 4.72 -1.63
CA LEU A 222 -16.46 3.97 -0.74
C LEU A 222 -16.58 4.62 0.63
N ILE A 223 -15.45 5.06 1.22
CA ILE A 223 -15.46 5.77 2.51
C ILE A 223 -16.15 7.12 2.37
N LEU A 224 -15.88 7.86 1.28
CA LEU A 224 -16.51 9.15 1.02
C LEU A 224 -18.03 9.04 0.93
N LEU A 225 -18.53 8.08 0.16
CA LEU A 225 -19.97 7.83 0.01
C LEU A 225 -20.59 7.37 1.34
N TYR A 226 -19.92 6.51 2.10
CA TYR A 226 -20.38 6.08 3.41
C TYR A 226 -20.47 7.24 4.42
N LEU A 227 -19.48 8.13 4.46
CA LEU A 227 -19.50 9.30 5.35
C LEU A 227 -20.54 10.33 4.90
N LYS A 228 -20.68 10.53 3.59
CA LYS A 228 -21.71 11.41 3.03
C LYS A 228 -23.12 10.89 3.33
N GLY A 229 -23.36 9.58 3.22
CA GLY A 229 -24.65 8.96 3.59
C GLY A 229 -24.95 8.99 5.08
N LYS A 230 -24.03 9.49 5.91
CA LYS A 230 -24.23 9.75 7.35
C LYS A 230 -24.30 11.25 7.68
N ASP A 231 -24.45 12.11 6.68
CA ASP A 231 -24.51 13.57 6.82
C ASP A 231 -23.28 14.15 7.55
N LEU A 232 -22.10 13.54 7.32
CA LEU A 232 -20.84 13.99 7.90
C LEU A 232 -20.01 14.84 6.92
N MET A 233 -20.43 14.97 5.67
CA MET A 233 -19.63 15.56 4.57
C MET A 233 -20.43 16.59 3.76
N ASP A 234 -21.11 17.53 4.42
CA ASP A 234 -22.03 18.49 3.78
C ASP A 234 -21.39 19.36 2.69
N TRP A 235 -20.09 19.65 2.82
CA TRP A 235 -19.33 20.43 1.84
C TRP A 235 -18.92 19.62 0.60
N VAL A 236 -19.10 18.30 0.60
CA VAL A 236 -18.84 17.43 -0.56
C VAL A 236 -20.10 17.33 -1.41
N ASN A 237 -20.07 17.93 -2.59
CA ASN A 237 -21.16 17.86 -3.57
C ASN A 237 -20.94 16.77 -4.64
N GLU A 238 -21.83 16.71 -5.63
CA GLU A 238 -21.78 15.73 -6.72
C GLU A 238 -20.54 15.89 -7.61
N ASN A 239 -20.01 17.10 -7.78
CA ASN A 239 -18.82 17.33 -8.60
C ASN A 239 -17.58 16.64 -8.03
N HIS A 240 -17.41 16.67 -6.69
CA HIS A 240 -16.31 15.96 -6.03
C HIS A 240 -16.37 14.44 -6.27
N ILE A 241 -17.59 13.88 -6.18
CA ILE A 241 -17.82 12.45 -6.38
C ILE A 241 -17.59 12.09 -7.85
N HIS A 242 -18.09 12.91 -8.76
CA HIS A 242 -17.93 12.74 -10.20
C HIS A 242 -16.47 12.80 -10.63
N ASP A 243 -15.67 13.73 -10.10
CA ASP A 243 -14.24 13.82 -10.40
C ASP A 243 -13.46 12.60 -9.87
N LEU A 244 -13.78 12.14 -8.66
CA LEU A 244 -13.21 10.89 -8.15
C LEU A 244 -13.64 9.67 -8.99
N ALA A 245 -14.87 9.65 -9.50
CA ALA A 245 -15.37 8.60 -10.38
C ALA A 245 -14.65 8.56 -11.72
N LYS A 246 -14.35 9.73 -12.30
CA LYS A 246 -13.53 9.82 -13.52
C LYS A 246 -12.14 9.22 -13.30
N LEU A 247 -11.51 9.47 -12.14
CA LEU A 247 -10.22 8.86 -11.82
C LEU A 247 -10.32 7.34 -11.70
N VAL A 248 -11.32 6.82 -10.99
CA VAL A 248 -11.55 5.36 -10.90
C VAL A 248 -11.74 4.76 -12.30
N PHE A 249 -12.58 5.38 -13.13
CA PHE A 249 -12.83 4.93 -14.50
C PHE A 249 -11.55 4.95 -15.36
N ALA A 250 -10.85 6.08 -15.41
CA ALA A 250 -9.64 6.23 -16.22
C ALA A 250 -8.53 5.24 -15.79
N PHE A 251 -8.29 5.09 -14.50
CA PHE A 251 -7.25 4.19 -14.02
C PHE A 251 -7.64 2.71 -14.13
N SER A 252 -8.94 2.36 -14.14
CA SER A 252 -9.39 1.00 -14.45
C SER A 252 -9.06 0.60 -15.89
N ILE A 253 -9.22 1.53 -16.84
CA ILE A 253 -8.81 1.34 -18.24
C ILE A 253 -7.29 1.24 -18.33
N PHE A 254 -6.57 2.10 -17.61
CA PHE A 254 -5.10 2.04 -17.56
C PHE A 254 -4.60 0.69 -17.04
N TRP A 255 -5.20 0.17 -15.98
CA TRP A 255 -4.89 -1.17 -15.48
C TRP A 255 -5.17 -2.25 -16.52
N MET A 256 -6.31 -2.19 -17.21
CA MET A 256 -6.64 -3.16 -18.28
C MET A 256 -5.66 -3.07 -19.46
N TYR A 257 -5.22 -1.86 -19.82
CA TYR A 257 -4.19 -1.66 -20.83
C TYR A 257 -2.86 -2.31 -20.44
N LEU A 258 -2.40 -2.10 -19.20
CA LEU A 258 -1.17 -2.73 -18.71
C LEU A 258 -1.30 -4.25 -18.61
N TRP A 259 -2.46 -4.76 -18.19
CA TRP A 259 -2.74 -6.19 -18.19
C TRP A 259 -2.66 -6.80 -19.59
N PHE A 260 -3.24 -6.15 -20.60
CA PHE A 260 -3.25 -6.65 -21.97
C PHE A 260 -1.88 -6.56 -22.66
N SER A 261 -1.05 -5.60 -22.25
CA SER A 261 0.27 -5.37 -22.85
C SER A 261 1.41 -6.14 -22.18
N GLN A 262 1.17 -6.69 -20.99
CA GLN A 262 2.10 -7.57 -20.26
C GLN A 262 2.17 -8.96 -20.90
#